data_AF-A0AAJ4SII6-F1
#
_entry.id   AF-A0AAJ4SII6-F1
#
_cell.length_a   1.000
_cell.length_b   1.000
_cell.length_c   1.000
_cell.angle_alpha   90.00
_cell.angle_beta   90.00
_cell.angle_gamma   90.00
#
_symmetry.space_group_name_H-M   'P 1'
#
loop_
_entity.id
_entity.type
_entity.pdbx_description
1 polymer ?
#
loop_
_entity_poly.entity_id
_entity_poly.type
_entity_poly.pdbx_seq_one_letter_code
_entity_poly.pdbx_strand_id
1 'polypeptide(L)'
;MDFQIDGSIISAISAIFSAVTAIFSLLIARSNLSHIKNKEAPNIAITSNFEYFNTFIDQPDLYYKEFVKKHHFNIQNLSLLQIDLLSIEITDVIDRGKKELYKNSSDNPEFSFLGGASDLNPIIKNMQSYQPSLLQKFNSIEAKSAERYDIPLFILQDFVQATYKMKIDERIKIKRRANLNISFYDISKNKIVKKKYKIIYYLEFKGTIGRINFDLNPRIIKLNKSFFFRCY
;
A
#
# COMPACT_ATOMS: atom_id res chain seq x y z
N MET A 1 6.96 -53.87 55.40
CA MET A 1 5.74 -53.14 54.96
C MET A 1 5.91 -52.90 53.48
N ASP A 2 5.43 -53.83 52.67
CA ASP A 2 5.42 -53.67 51.22
C ASP A 2 4.26 -52.76 50.87
N PHE A 3 4.57 -51.56 50.39
CA PHE A 3 3.55 -50.68 49.82
C PHE A 3 3.09 -51.29 48.50
N GLN A 4 2.03 -52.09 48.54
CA GLN A 4 1.20 -52.35 47.36
C GLN A 4 0.61 -50.99 46.94
N ILE A 5 1.30 -50.31 46.02
CA ILE A 5 0.71 -49.20 45.29
C ILE A 5 -0.36 -49.84 44.41
N ASP A 6 -1.62 -49.75 44.87
CA ASP A 6 -2.78 -50.28 44.15
C ASP A 6 -2.72 -49.83 42.69
N GLY A 7 -2.83 -50.78 41.75
CA GLY A 7 -2.81 -50.52 40.32
C GLY A 7 -3.83 -49.47 39.87
N SER A 8 -4.84 -49.19 40.70
CA SER A 8 -5.79 -48.10 40.51
C SER A 8 -5.14 -46.71 40.55
N ILE A 9 -4.16 -46.47 41.44
CA ILE A 9 -3.44 -45.19 41.56
C ILE A 9 -2.56 -44.96 40.33
N ILE A 10 -1.85 -46.01 39.88
CA ILE A 10 -1.01 -45.96 38.68
C ILE A 10 -1.88 -45.70 37.44
N SER A 11 -3.06 -46.34 37.34
CA SER A 11 -4.00 -46.11 36.24
C SER A 11 -4.59 -44.69 36.22
N ALA A 12 -4.91 -44.13 37.40
CA ALA A 12 -5.42 -42.78 37.54
C ALA A 12 -4.36 -41.73 37.16
N ILE A 13 -3.11 -41.93 37.59
CA ILE A 13 -1.97 -41.07 37.20
C ILE A 13 -1.75 -41.16 35.68
N SER A 14 -1.79 -42.35 35.09
CA SER A 14 -1.68 -42.53 33.63
C SER A 14 -2.80 -41.82 32.85
N ALA A 15 -4.03 -41.87 33.34
CA ALA A 15 -5.16 -41.15 32.76
C ALA A 15 -4.98 -39.62 32.82
N ILE A 16 -4.47 -39.09 33.93
CA ILE A 16 -4.14 -37.67 34.09
C ILE A 16 -3.04 -37.26 33.09
N PHE A 17 -1.94 -38.02 33.00
CA PHE A 17 -0.88 -37.73 32.04
C PHE A 17 -1.36 -37.82 30.58
N SER A 18 -2.25 -38.76 30.27
CA SER A 18 -2.88 -38.86 28.95
C SER A 18 -3.75 -37.64 28.63
N ALA A 19 -4.55 -37.18 29.60
CA ALA A 19 -5.37 -35.98 29.47
C ALA A 19 -4.50 -34.72 29.28
N VAL A 20 -3.42 -34.58 30.05
CA VAL A 20 -2.46 -33.47 29.91
C VAL A 20 -1.79 -33.50 28.53
N THR A 21 -1.37 -34.68 28.08
CA THR A 21 -0.75 -34.85 26.75
C THR A 21 -1.73 -34.51 25.63
N ALA A 22 -3.01 -34.87 25.76
CA ALA A 22 -4.06 -34.50 24.82
C ALA A 22 -4.28 -32.98 24.79
N ILE A 23 -4.25 -32.29 25.93
CA ILE A 23 -4.35 -30.83 26.01
C ILE A 23 -3.16 -30.16 25.32
N PHE A 24 -1.92 -30.61 25.58
CA PHE A 24 -0.74 -30.06 24.91
C PHE A 24 -0.77 -30.32 23.40
N SER A 25 -1.20 -31.51 22.97
CA SER A 25 -1.37 -31.84 21.56
C SER A 25 -2.40 -30.91 20.89
N LEU A 26 -3.51 -30.62 21.57
CA LEU A 26 -4.52 -29.67 21.11
C LEU A 26 -3.97 -28.24 21.01
N LEU A 27 -3.18 -27.80 21.99
CA LEU A 27 -2.53 -26.48 21.97
C LEU A 27 -1.53 -26.34 20.82
N ILE A 28 -0.73 -27.38 20.56
CA ILE A 28 0.23 -27.42 19.44
C ILE A 28 -0.53 -27.43 18.10
N ALA A 29 -1.55 -28.28 17.96
CA ALA A 29 -2.38 -28.32 16.76
C ALA A 29 -3.06 -26.96 16.50
N ARG A 30 -3.57 -26.31 17.55
CA ARG A 30 -4.15 -24.95 17.47
C ARG A 30 -3.12 -23.91 17.04
N SER A 31 -1.90 -23.97 17.58
CA SER A 31 -0.80 -23.09 17.19
C SER A 31 -0.43 -23.27 15.72
N ASN A 32 -0.29 -24.52 15.28
CA ASN A 32 0.04 -24.85 13.89
C ASN A 32 -1.07 -24.41 12.92
N LEU A 33 -2.35 -24.64 13.25
CA LEU A 33 -3.48 -24.16 12.46
C LEU A 33 -3.52 -22.63 12.35
N SER A 34 -3.27 -21.92 13.44
CA SER A 34 -3.18 -20.46 13.44
C SER A 34 -2.01 -19.96 12.58
N HIS A 35 -0.86 -20.62 12.68
CA HIS A 35 0.32 -20.30 11.89
C HIS A 35 0.10 -20.52 10.38
N ILE A 36 -0.51 -21.64 9.99
CA ILE A 36 -0.87 -21.93 8.59
C ILE A 36 -1.86 -20.89 8.06
N LYS A 37 -2.97 -20.63 8.78
CA LYS A 37 -3.97 -19.63 8.37
C LYS A 37 -3.40 -18.22 8.24
N ASN A 38 -2.42 -17.86 9.08
CA ASN A 38 -1.75 -16.56 8.97
C ASN A 38 -0.82 -16.47 7.75
N LYS A 39 -0.16 -17.56 7.36
CA LYS A 39 0.64 -17.62 6.12
C LYS A 39 -0.22 -17.60 4.86
N GLU A 40 -1.39 -18.20 4.92
CA GLU A 40 -2.36 -18.24 3.82
C GLU A 40 -3.24 -16.97 3.73
N ALA A 41 -3.14 -16.07 4.71
CA ALA A 41 -3.94 -14.86 4.73
C ALA A 41 -3.70 -14.01 3.47
N PRO A 42 -4.75 -13.42 2.86
CA PRO A 42 -4.62 -12.56 1.69
C PRO A 42 -3.83 -11.29 2.07
N ASN A 43 -2.69 -11.08 1.43
CA ASN A 43 -1.75 -10.01 1.68
C ASN A 43 -1.38 -9.36 0.35
N ILE A 44 -1.48 -8.05 0.28
CA ILE A 44 -0.96 -7.29 -0.85
C ILE A 44 0.21 -6.41 -0.42
N ALA A 45 1.17 -6.21 -1.30
CA ALA A 45 2.16 -5.15 -1.17
C ALA A 45 1.98 -4.13 -2.28
N ILE A 46 2.12 -2.85 -1.93
CA ILE A 46 2.21 -1.77 -2.91
C ILE A 46 3.66 -1.35 -2.98
N THR A 47 4.23 -1.45 -4.18
CA THR A 47 5.59 -1.02 -4.49
C THR A 47 5.58 -0.12 -5.73
N SER A 48 6.71 0.48 -6.04
CA SER A 48 6.91 1.29 -7.23
C SER A 48 7.87 0.58 -8.18
N ASN A 49 7.64 0.64 -9.50
CA ASN A 49 8.63 0.16 -10.47
C ASN A 49 9.70 1.23 -10.83
N PHE A 50 9.70 2.35 -10.10
CA PHE A 50 10.59 3.47 -10.33
C PHE A 50 11.07 4.10 -9.03
N GLU A 51 12.31 4.56 -9.06
CA GLU A 51 13.02 5.15 -7.90
C GLU A 51 13.35 6.62 -8.13
N TYR A 52 13.37 7.09 -9.37
CA TYR A 52 13.74 8.47 -9.69
C TYR A 52 13.14 8.98 -10.99
N PHE A 53 13.24 10.30 -11.15
CA PHE A 53 12.78 11.08 -12.29
C PHE A 53 13.92 12.00 -12.74
N ASN A 54 14.18 12.03 -14.04
CA ASN A 54 15.06 13.02 -14.62
C ASN A 54 14.31 14.35 -14.75
N THR A 55 14.97 15.46 -14.42
CA THR A 55 14.30 16.77 -14.32
C THR A 55 14.57 17.70 -15.50
N PHE A 56 15.43 17.29 -16.41
CA PHE A 56 15.66 17.99 -17.68
C PHE A 56 14.76 17.39 -18.74
N ILE A 57 13.73 18.14 -19.12
CA ILE A 57 12.80 17.72 -20.15
C ILE A 57 12.56 18.91 -21.08
N ASP A 58 13.19 18.87 -22.26
CA ASP A 58 12.99 19.88 -23.31
C ASP A 58 11.61 19.72 -24.00
N GLN A 59 10.91 18.60 -23.76
CA GLN A 59 9.58 18.26 -24.30
C GLN A 59 8.67 17.62 -23.23
N PRO A 60 8.09 18.41 -22.31
CA PRO A 60 7.36 17.90 -21.15
C PRO A 60 6.20 16.96 -21.52
N ASP A 61 5.42 17.29 -22.54
CA ASP A 61 4.20 16.55 -22.88
C ASP A 61 4.48 15.11 -23.34
N LEU A 62 5.46 14.94 -24.23
CA LEU A 62 5.85 13.63 -24.74
C LEU A 62 6.49 12.80 -23.62
N TYR A 63 7.35 13.43 -22.82
CA TYR A 63 7.98 12.78 -21.69
C TYR A 63 6.96 12.29 -20.67
N TYR A 64 5.98 13.10 -20.29
CA TYR A 64 4.98 12.68 -19.31
C TYR A 64 4.09 11.55 -19.83
N LYS A 65 3.72 11.54 -21.12
CA LYS A 65 2.98 10.44 -21.75
C LYS A 65 3.79 9.13 -21.76
N GLU A 66 5.07 9.18 -22.07
CA GLU A 66 5.94 8.02 -22.02
C GLU A 66 6.25 7.59 -20.58
N PHE A 67 6.33 8.57 -19.67
CA PHE A 67 6.55 8.35 -18.25
C PHE A 67 5.43 7.50 -17.65
N VAL A 68 4.16 7.90 -17.82
CA VAL A 68 3.01 7.14 -17.27
C VAL A 68 2.81 5.78 -17.93
N LYS A 69 3.27 5.60 -19.18
CA LYS A 69 3.29 4.27 -19.82
C LYS A 69 4.33 3.36 -19.16
N LYS A 70 5.53 3.88 -18.89
CA LYS A 70 6.66 3.12 -18.37
C LYS A 70 6.61 2.91 -16.86
N HIS A 71 6.09 3.89 -16.13
CA HIS A 71 6.16 3.95 -14.68
C HIS A 71 4.79 3.75 -14.05
N HIS A 72 4.74 2.85 -13.07
CA HIS A 72 3.52 2.45 -12.40
C HIS A 72 3.83 1.91 -11.00
N PHE A 73 2.79 1.82 -10.18
CA PHE A 73 2.85 1.04 -8.95
C PHE A 73 2.56 -0.43 -9.26
N ASN A 74 3.16 -1.31 -8.48
CA ASN A 74 2.88 -2.73 -8.52
C ASN A 74 2.05 -3.11 -7.31
N ILE A 75 0.91 -3.75 -7.55
CA ILE A 75 0.11 -4.40 -6.52
C ILE A 75 0.48 -5.88 -6.55
N GLN A 76 1.31 -6.29 -5.60
CA GLN A 76 1.81 -7.66 -5.50
C GLN A 76 0.91 -8.46 -4.58
N ASN A 77 0.40 -9.60 -5.04
CA ASN A 77 -0.21 -10.59 -4.18
C ASN A 77 0.90 -11.43 -3.54
N LEU A 78 1.11 -11.26 -2.23
CA LEU A 78 2.12 -11.99 -1.47
C LEU A 78 1.60 -13.34 -0.93
N SER A 79 0.34 -13.67 -1.18
CA SER A 79 -0.30 -14.87 -0.66
C SER A 79 -0.09 -16.08 -1.56
N LEU A 80 -0.27 -17.25 -0.96
CA LEU A 80 -0.28 -18.53 -1.67
C LEU A 80 -1.56 -18.77 -2.47
N LEU A 81 -2.59 -17.94 -2.25
CA LEU A 81 -3.89 -18.02 -2.89
C LEU A 81 -4.16 -16.77 -3.73
N GLN A 82 -4.94 -16.93 -4.79
CA GLN A 82 -5.49 -15.85 -5.59
C GLN A 82 -6.35 -14.91 -4.72
N ILE A 83 -6.34 -13.62 -5.05
CA ILE A 83 -7.23 -12.63 -4.44
C ILE A 83 -8.28 -12.23 -5.47
N ASP A 84 -9.54 -12.54 -5.19
CA ASP A 84 -10.66 -12.21 -6.07
C ASP A 84 -11.30 -10.86 -5.72
N LEU A 85 -11.74 -10.16 -6.77
CA LEU A 85 -12.53 -8.91 -6.70
C LEU A 85 -11.89 -7.86 -5.79
N LEU A 86 -10.67 -7.44 -6.13
CA LEU A 86 -9.95 -6.39 -5.44
C LEU A 86 -10.23 -5.03 -6.09
N SER A 87 -10.52 -4.01 -5.31
CA SER A 87 -10.61 -2.63 -5.79
C SER A 87 -9.73 -1.74 -4.92
N ILE A 88 -8.88 -0.96 -5.56
CA ILE A 88 -7.91 -0.09 -4.90
C ILE A 88 -8.12 1.34 -5.40
N GLU A 89 -8.16 2.27 -4.44
CA GLU A 89 -8.17 3.69 -4.72
C GLU A 89 -7.17 4.38 -3.79
N ILE A 90 -6.24 5.11 -4.39
CA ILE A 90 -5.29 5.96 -3.67
C ILE A 90 -5.80 7.40 -3.78
N THR A 91 -6.06 8.03 -2.64
CA THR A 91 -6.57 9.42 -2.56
C THR A 91 -5.60 10.31 -1.79
N ASP A 92 -5.51 11.57 -2.22
CA ASP A 92 -4.66 12.57 -1.56
C ASP A 92 -5.13 12.85 -0.13
N VAL A 93 -4.19 13.18 0.76
CA VAL A 93 -4.49 13.68 2.11
C VAL A 93 -4.13 15.15 2.13
N ILE A 94 -5.16 16.00 2.11
CA ILE A 94 -5.03 17.45 2.18
C ILE A 94 -4.68 17.84 3.62
N ASP A 95 -3.41 17.70 4.00
CA ASP A 95 -2.92 18.04 5.34
C ASP A 95 -1.47 18.59 5.29
N ARG A 96 -0.95 19.12 6.41
CA ARG A 96 0.34 19.84 6.52
C ARG A 96 1.51 19.12 5.80
N GLY A 97 1.88 19.64 4.62
CA GLY A 97 2.96 19.15 3.75
C GLY A 97 2.85 19.72 2.33
N LYS A 98 1.62 20.00 1.87
CA LYS A 98 1.34 20.73 0.62
C LYS A 98 1.95 22.15 0.59
N LYS A 99 2.13 22.78 1.76
CA LYS A 99 2.77 24.10 1.92
C LYS A 99 4.24 24.14 1.47
N GLU A 100 4.94 23.00 1.49
CA GLU A 100 6.34 22.91 1.03
C GLU A 100 6.42 22.78 -0.50
N LEU A 101 5.32 22.52 -1.19
CA LEU A 101 5.28 22.36 -2.65
C LEU A 101 4.91 23.65 -3.40
N TYR A 102 4.39 24.69 -2.75
CA TYR A 102 4.46 26.15 -3.04
C TYR A 102 3.51 26.84 -2.04
N LYS A 103 3.74 28.12 -1.69
CA LYS A 103 2.82 28.89 -0.84
C LYS A 103 1.57 29.34 -1.63
N ASN A 104 1.73 29.64 -2.93
CA ASN A 104 0.69 29.87 -3.93
C ASN A 104 1.11 29.29 -5.29
N SER A 105 0.19 28.62 -5.99
CA SER A 105 0.38 28.06 -7.34
C SER A 105 0.30 29.08 -8.48
N SER A 106 -0.10 30.32 -8.17
CA SER A 106 -0.23 31.45 -9.08
C SER A 106 1.08 31.93 -9.69
N ASP A 107 2.20 31.62 -9.04
CA ASP A 107 3.50 32.17 -9.38
C ASP A 107 4.23 31.33 -10.44
N ASN A 108 3.58 30.28 -10.95
CA ASN A 108 4.14 29.35 -11.92
C ASN A 108 3.48 29.55 -13.31
N PRO A 109 4.24 29.98 -14.34
CA PRO A 109 3.71 30.28 -15.68
C PRO A 109 3.15 29.05 -16.44
N GLU A 110 3.40 27.83 -15.95
CA GLU A 110 2.93 26.57 -16.55
C GLU A 110 1.59 26.08 -15.97
N PHE A 111 1.08 26.77 -14.95
CA PHE A 111 -0.28 26.60 -14.45
C PHE A 111 -1.18 27.66 -15.11
N SER A 112 -2.09 27.22 -15.98
CA SER A 112 -3.11 28.11 -16.53
C SER A 112 -4.38 28.03 -15.69
N PHE A 113 -4.78 29.14 -15.09
CA PHE A 113 -6.13 29.32 -14.56
C PHE A 113 -7.08 29.53 -15.74
N LEU A 114 -7.59 28.45 -16.32
CA LEU A 114 -8.65 28.56 -17.32
C LEU A 114 -9.92 29.04 -16.61
N GLY A 115 -10.61 30.04 -17.16
CA GLY A 115 -11.79 30.68 -16.58
C GLY A 115 -12.81 29.65 -16.08
N GLY A 116 -12.82 29.39 -14.78
CA GLY A 116 -13.58 28.31 -14.12
C GLY A 116 -12.76 27.49 -13.10
N ALA A 117 -11.44 27.43 -13.25
CA ALA A 117 -10.51 26.90 -12.26
C ALA A 117 -10.11 28.03 -11.29
N SER A 118 -10.72 28.08 -10.11
CA SER A 118 -10.38 29.09 -9.08
C SER A 118 -8.97 28.89 -8.53
N ASP A 119 -8.44 29.89 -7.82
CA ASP A 119 -7.15 29.88 -7.10
C ASP A 119 -6.93 28.65 -6.19
N LEU A 120 -7.99 27.88 -5.93
CA LEU A 120 -8.00 26.66 -5.13
C LEU A 120 -7.66 25.39 -5.93
N ASN A 121 -7.75 25.41 -7.25
CA ASN A 121 -7.48 24.27 -8.14
C ASN A 121 -6.68 24.68 -9.40
N PRO A 122 -5.40 25.04 -9.25
CA PRO A 122 -4.51 25.29 -10.38
C PRO A 122 -4.33 23.98 -11.19
N ILE A 123 -4.55 24.04 -12.51
CA ILE A 123 -4.42 22.86 -13.39
C ILE A 123 -3.22 23.06 -14.33
N ILE A 124 -2.29 22.11 -14.35
CA ILE A 124 -1.19 22.06 -15.31
C ILE A 124 -1.82 21.85 -16.69
N LYS A 125 -1.67 22.83 -17.59
CA LYS A 125 -2.33 22.89 -18.91
C LYS A 125 -2.14 21.59 -19.72
N ASN A 126 -1.02 20.92 -19.53
CA ASN A 126 -0.64 19.74 -20.31
C ASN A 126 -1.01 18.40 -19.62
N MET A 127 -1.39 18.40 -18.34
CA MET A 127 -1.86 17.21 -17.62
C MET A 127 -3.39 17.02 -17.66
N GLN A 128 -4.14 17.95 -18.24
CA GLN A 128 -5.61 17.86 -18.40
C GLN A 128 -6.08 16.65 -19.20
N SER A 129 -5.21 16.08 -20.03
CA SER A 129 -5.49 14.87 -20.80
C SER A 129 -5.36 13.58 -19.99
N TYR A 130 -4.69 13.63 -18.83
CA TYR A 130 -4.52 12.46 -17.97
C TYR A 130 -5.73 12.32 -17.05
N GLN A 131 -6.48 11.23 -17.23
CA GLN A 131 -7.62 10.97 -16.35
C GLN A 131 -7.11 10.85 -14.90
N PRO A 132 -7.81 11.44 -13.91
CA PRO A 132 -7.48 11.19 -12.51
C PRO A 132 -7.43 9.67 -12.30
N SER A 133 -6.46 9.13 -11.56
CA SER A 133 -6.49 7.67 -11.32
C SER A 133 -7.76 7.35 -10.54
N LEU A 134 -8.74 6.82 -11.24
CA LEU A 134 -9.98 6.37 -10.69
C LEU A 134 -9.72 5.07 -9.92
N LEU A 135 -10.67 4.71 -9.06
CA LEU A 135 -10.75 3.38 -8.44
C LEU A 135 -10.41 2.30 -9.49
N GLN A 136 -9.30 1.60 -9.30
CA GLN A 136 -8.91 0.49 -10.18
C GLN A 136 -9.44 -0.80 -9.59
N LYS A 137 -10.08 -1.61 -10.45
CA LYS A 137 -10.67 -2.89 -10.08
C LYS A 137 -9.92 -4.02 -10.76
N PHE A 138 -9.57 -5.02 -9.98
CA PHE A 138 -8.95 -6.27 -10.40
C PHE A 138 -9.95 -7.39 -10.13
N ASN A 139 -10.33 -8.11 -11.19
CA ASN A 139 -11.24 -9.26 -11.03
C ASN A 139 -10.57 -10.38 -10.24
N SER A 140 -9.27 -10.56 -10.47
CA SER A 140 -8.41 -11.51 -9.78
C SER A 140 -6.97 -11.03 -9.81
N ILE A 141 -6.21 -11.33 -8.77
CA ILE A 141 -4.74 -11.24 -8.76
C ILE A 141 -4.20 -12.61 -8.36
N GLU A 142 -3.52 -13.29 -9.28
CA GLU A 142 -2.98 -14.64 -9.07
C GLU A 142 -2.02 -14.69 -7.88
N ALA A 143 -1.86 -15.88 -7.28
CA ALA A 143 -0.91 -16.08 -6.18
C ALA A 143 0.51 -15.72 -6.60
N LYS A 144 1.23 -14.96 -5.76
CA LYS A 144 2.62 -14.52 -6.02
C LYS A 144 2.81 -13.70 -7.31
N SER A 145 1.75 -13.12 -7.85
CA SER A 145 1.79 -12.27 -9.03
C SER A 145 1.78 -10.78 -8.68
N ALA A 146 1.98 -9.94 -9.69
CA ALA A 146 1.94 -8.49 -9.56
C ALA A 146 1.08 -7.90 -10.67
N GLU A 147 0.20 -6.98 -10.32
CA GLU A 147 -0.60 -6.22 -11.27
C GLU A 147 -0.15 -4.77 -11.34
N ARG A 148 -0.23 -4.21 -12.55
CA ARG A 148 0.02 -2.79 -12.80
C ARG A 148 -1.08 -1.95 -12.17
N TYR A 149 -0.67 -0.93 -11.42
CA TYR A 149 -1.55 0.11 -10.91
C TYR A 149 -1.06 1.47 -11.38
N ASP A 150 -1.88 2.17 -12.15
CA ASP A 150 -1.49 3.47 -12.70
C ASP A 150 -1.26 4.52 -11.60
N ILE A 151 -0.26 5.37 -11.82
CA ILE A 151 0.14 6.39 -10.84
C ILE A 151 -1.00 7.41 -10.69
N PRO A 152 -1.43 7.71 -9.45
CA PRO A 152 -2.41 8.75 -9.21
C PRO A 152 -1.99 10.13 -9.67
N LEU A 153 -2.94 10.85 -10.27
CA LEU A 153 -2.74 12.20 -10.81
C LEU A 153 -2.15 13.15 -9.76
N PHE A 154 -2.58 13.07 -8.50
CA PHE A 154 -2.04 13.96 -7.46
C PHE A 154 -0.55 13.68 -7.16
N ILE A 155 -0.07 12.44 -7.31
CA ILE A 155 1.35 12.11 -7.17
C ILE A 155 2.12 12.63 -8.39
N LEU A 156 1.54 12.51 -9.59
CA LEU A 156 2.08 13.11 -10.82
C LEU A 156 2.22 14.63 -10.70
N GLN A 157 1.20 15.31 -10.14
CA GLN A 157 1.22 16.74 -9.88
C GLN A 157 2.29 17.13 -8.85
N ASP A 158 2.49 16.33 -7.81
CA ASP A 158 3.56 16.56 -6.83
C ASP A 158 4.95 16.43 -7.47
N PHE A 159 5.14 15.50 -8.42
CA PHE A 159 6.40 15.42 -9.19
C PHE A 159 6.66 16.66 -10.02
N VAL A 160 5.65 17.15 -10.77
CA VAL A 160 5.81 18.36 -11.58
C VAL A 160 6.21 19.54 -10.70
N GLN A 161 5.50 19.76 -9.61
CA GLN A 161 5.80 20.85 -8.69
C GLN A 161 7.22 20.74 -8.12
N ALA A 162 7.65 19.53 -7.77
CA ALA A 162 9.03 19.29 -7.32
C ALA A 162 10.05 19.64 -8.41
N THR A 163 9.84 19.28 -9.69
CA THR A 163 10.77 19.63 -10.78
C THR A 163 10.92 21.13 -10.97
N TYR A 164 9.84 21.90 -10.79
CA TYR A 164 9.89 23.37 -10.91
C TYR A 164 10.70 24.01 -9.80
N LYS A 165 10.43 23.63 -8.54
CA LYS A 165 11.15 24.22 -7.40
C LYS A 165 12.67 24.00 -7.46
N MET A 166 13.11 22.93 -8.13
CA MET A 166 14.53 22.65 -8.33
C MET A 166 15.25 23.65 -9.23
N LYS A 167 14.57 24.32 -10.17
CA LYS A 167 15.18 25.36 -11.01
C LYS A 167 15.64 26.59 -10.19
N ILE A 168 15.27 26.65 -8.91
CA ILE A 168 15.51 27.75 -7.97
C ILE A 168 16.55 27.33 -6.88
N ASP A 169 17.29 26.23 -7.10
CA ASP A 169 18.54 25.84 -6.41
C ASP A 169 18.43 25.25 -4.98
N GLU A 170 17.24 25.08 -4.43
CA GLU A 170 17.10 24.46 -3.10
C GLU A 170 16.99 22.92 -3.16
N ARG A 171 17.76 22.23 -2.31
CA ARG A 171 17.54 20.82 -1.99
C ARG A 171 16.18 20.67 -1.31
N ILE A 172 15.30 19.88 -1.91
CA ILE A 172 13.94 19.68 -1.42
C ILE A 172 13.77 18.24 -0.96
N LYS A 173 13.21 18.07 0.23
CA LYS A 173 12.78 16.76 0.74
C LYS A 173 11.37 16.87 1.27
N ILE A 174 10.40 16.40 0.48
CA ILE A 174 8.99 16.47 0.81
C ILE A 174 8.52 15.09 1.25
N LYS A 175 7.85 15.04 2.40
CA LYS A 175 7.15 13.86 2.88
C LYS A 175 5.65 14.04 2.64
N ARG A 176 5.04 13.16 1.85
CA ARG A 176 3.60 13.15 1.57
C ARG A 176 2.91 11.95 2.18
N ARG A 177 1.61 12.10 2.39
CA ARG A 177 0.70 11.04 2.84
C ARG A 177 -0.41 10.90 1.83
N ALA A 178 -0.82 9.67 1.57
CA ALA A 178 -2.02 9.37 0.80
C ALA A 178 -2.85 8.31 1.53
N ASN A 179 -4.17 8.38 1.39
CA ASN A 179 -5.07 7.35 1.85
C ASN A 179 -5.14 6.25 0.79
N LEU A 180 -5.16 5.01 1.27
CA LEU A 180 -5.32 3.83 0.45
C LEU A 180 -6.61 3.14 0.89
N ASN A 181 -7.63 3.26 0.05
CA ASN A 181 -8.92 2.63 0.24
C ASN A 181 -8.93 1.32 -0.55
N ILE A 182 -9.17 0.21 0.15
CA ILE A 182 -9.20 -1.13 -0.45
C ILE A 182 -10.57 -1.75 -0.18
N SER A 183 -11.19 -2.26 -1.23
CA SER A 183 -12.35 -3.14 -1.13
C SER A 183 -11.98 -4.50 -1.70
N PHE A 184 -12.29 -5.58 -1.02
CA PHE A 184 -12.01 -6.94 -1.51
C PHE A 184 -13.12 -7.90 -1.11
N TYR A 185 -13.30 -8.98 -1.87
CA TYR A 185 -14.24 -10.03 -1.49
C TYR A 185 -13.59 -10.99 -0.49
N ASP A 186 -14.15 -11.07 0.72
CA ASP A 186 -13.69 -11.98 1.75
C ASP A 186 -14.45 -13.31 1.62
N ILE A 187 -13.80 -14.31 1.02
CA ILE A 187 -14.36 -15.65 0.80
C ILE A 187 -14.87 -16.26 2.11
N SER A 188 -14.15 -16.05 3.23
CA SER A 188 -14.53 -16.61 4.53
C SER A 188 -15.82 -16.02 5.10
N LYS A 189 -16.15 -14.78 4.71
CA LYS A 189 -17.36 -14.07 5.15
C LYS A 189 -18.42 -13.95 4.06
N ASN A 190 -18.14 -14.45 2.86
CA ASN A 190 -18.98 -14.34 1.67
C ASN A 190 -19.48 -12.89 1.43
N LYS A 191 -18.61 -11.88 1.58
CA LYS A 191 -18.99 -10.47 1.40
C LYS A 191 -17.82 -9.56 1.05
N ILE A 192 -18.13 -8.41 0.47
CA ILE A 192 -17.14 -7.35 0.22
C ILE A 192 -16.79 -6.67 1.55
N VAL A 193 -15.49 -6.59 1.84
CA VAL A 193 -14.93 -5.92 3.02
C VAL A 193 -14.13 -4.70 2.57
N LYS A 194 -14.31 -3.58 3.27
CA LYS A 194 -13.59 -2.33 3.03
C LYS A 194 -12.54 -2.09 4.11
N LYS A 195 -11.37 -1.61 3.71
CA LYS A 195 -10.27 -1.23 4.60
C LYS A 195 -9.62 0.06 4.14
N LYS A 196 -9.13 0.83 5.10
CA LYS A 196 -8.43 2.09 4.86
C LYS A 196 -7.05 2.05 5.51
N TYR A 197 -6.05 2.45 4.73
CA TYR A 197 -4.65 2.55 5.12
C TYR A 197 -4.09 3.92 4.73
N LYS A 198 -2.91 4.28 5.23
CA LYS A 198 -2.19 5.55 4.95
C LYS A 198 -0.80 5.31 4.40
N ILE A 199 -0.59 5.40 3.10
CA ILE A 199 0.76 5.28 2.53
C ILE A 199 1.54 6.59 2.73
N ILE A 200 2.86 6.46 2.87
CA ILE A 200 3.78 7.60 2.98
C ILE A 200 4.77 7.45 1.84
N TYR A 201 4.97 8.54 1.10
CA TYR A 201 6.00 8.61 0.08
C TYR A 201 6.83 9.89 0.23
N TYR A 202 8.01 9.88 -0.34
CA TYR A 202 9.00 10.94 -0.25
C TYR A 202 9.44 11.37 -1.65
N LEU A 203 9.59 12.68 -1.82
CA LEU A 203 10.23 13.29 -2.98
C LEU A 203 11.51 13.96 -2.50
N GLU A 204 12.66 13.51 -2.97
CA GLU A 204 13.95 14.07 -2.59
C GLU A 204 14.74 14.52 -3.83
N PHE A 205 15.04 15.81 -3.91
CA PHE A 205 15.90 16.34 -4.95
C PHE A 205 17.38 16.15 -4.59
N LYS A 206 18.13 15.46 -5.47
CA LYS A 206 19.59 15.40 -5.42
C LYS A 206 20.20 16.38 -6.43
N GLY A 207 20.57 17.56 -5.92
CA GLY A 207 21.16 18.69 -6.67
C GLY A 207 22.30 18.31 -7.63
N THR A 208 23.15 17.37 -7.24
CA THR A 208 24.32 16.96 -8.03
C THR A 208 24.01 16.15 -9.28
N ILE A 209 22.80 15.56 -9.38
CA ILE A 209 22.46 14.61 -10.46
C ILE A 209 21.28 15.12 -11.30
N GLY A 210 20.62 16.22 -10.90
CA GLY A 210 19.44 16.71 -11.62
C GLY A 210 18.29 15.69 -11.62
N ARG A 211 18.05 15.03 -10.47
CA ARG A 211 17.04 13.97 -10.32
C ARG A 211 16.22 14.12 -9.06
N ILE A 212 14.92 13.84 -9.18
CA ILE A 212 14.02 13.66 -8.03
C ILE A 212 13.96 12.17 -7.73
N ASN A 213 14.39 11.77 -6.55
CA ASN A 213 14.14 10.41 -6.08
C ASN A 213 12.72 10.33 -5.53
N PHE A 214 12.07 9.23 -5.84
CA PHE A 214 10.80 8.83 -5.28
C PHE A 214 11.01 7.60 -4.43
N ASP A 215 10.64 7.72 -3.16
CA ASP A 215 10.64 6.59 -2.24
C ASP A 215 9.21 6.38 -1.74
N LEU A 216 8.65 5.23 -2.08
CA LEU A 216 7.40 4.74 -1.51
C LEU A 216 7.75 3.60 -0.57
N ASN A 217 7.62 3.86 0.74
CA ASN A 217 7.81 2.80 1.72
C ASN A 217 6.86 1.63 1.43
N PRO A 218 7.39 0.44 1.09
CA PRO A 218 6.57 -0.69 0.69
C PRO A 218 5.64 -1.04 1.84
N ARG A 219 4.34 -1.11 1.55
CA ARG A 219 3.34 -1.41 2.57
C ARG A 219 2.73 -2.77 2.33
N ILE A 220 3.09 -3.72 3.20
CA ILE A 220 2.39 -5.01 3.29
C ILE A 220 1.06 -4.78 4.01
N ILE A 221 -0.02 -5.18 3.37
CA ILE A 221 -1.39 -4.97 3.80
C ILE A 221 -2.07 -6.32 3.92
N LYS A 222 -2.38 -6.70 5.17
CA LYS A 222 -3.18 -7.88 5.46
C LYS A 222 -4.64 -7.58 5.17
N LEU A 223 -5.19 -8.17 4.10
CA LEU A 223 -6.58 -7.99 3.68
C LEU A 223 -7.53 -8.66 4.66
N ASN A 224 -7.22 -9.85 5.18
CA ASN A 224 -7.97 -10.41 6.30
C ASN A 224 -7.21 -10.23 7.61
N LYS A 225 -7.91 -9.77 8.66
CA LYS A 225 -7.40 -10.01 10.02
C LYS A 225 -7.91 -11.40 10.36
N SER A 226 -7.00 -12.35 10.61
CA SER A 226 -7.34 -13.58 11.33
C SER A 226 -8.12 -13.19 12.59
N PHE A 227 -9.43 -13.33 12.54
CA PHE A 227 -10.34 -12.87 13.59
C PHE A 227 -10.72 -14.06 14.47
N PHE A 228 -9.74 -14.65 15.15
CA PHE A 228 -9.94 -15.67 16.19
C PHE A 228 -8.65 -15.69 17.03
N PHE A 229 -8.59 -15.34 18.32
CA PHE A 229 -9.58 -15.33 19.39
C PHE A 229 -9.30 -14.17 20.37
N ARG A 230 -10.29 -13.32 20.67
CA ARG A 230 -10.42 -12.71 22.01
C ARG A 230 -11.22 -13.71 22.81
N CYS A 231 -10.58 -14.48 23.68
CA CYS A 231 -11.32 -15.21 24.71
C CYS A 231 -11.77 -14.18 25.76
N TYR A 232 -13.07 -14.18 26.05
CA TYR A 232 -13.58 -13.75 27.35
C TYR A 232 -13.09 -14.72 28.41
#